data_AF-A0A2G4JN17-F1
#
_entry.id   AF-A0A2G4JN17-F1
#
_cell.length_a   1.000
_cell.length_b   1.000
_cell.length_c   1.000
_cell.angle_alpha   90.00
_cell.angle_beta   90.00
_cell.angle_gamma   90.00
#
_symmetry.space_group_name_H-M   'P 1'
#
loop_
_entity.id
_entity.type
_entity.pdbx_description
1 polymer ?
#
loop_
_entity_poly.entity_id
_entity_poly.type
_entity_poly.pdbx_seq_one_letter_code
_entity_poly.pdbx_strand_id
1 'polypeptide(L)'
;MRFGTLKRHWGRLGRRDPFWAVLTDPDKRGGRWDVTEFFRRGALEVDAVLARAQETGTAPAVRRRALDFGCGAGRLTQAMAAHFTQCDGVDISEPMLRIARQHNKFPDRCTYHLNVVPDLSLFADASFDFVYSTLVLQHMAPRYSTRYITELVRVLVPGGLLVFQLPSHRSTDVPPAEAKQTPISGRLPHDAFRAALTAGVSSLSVKAGEQITIEVTAENRSTHPWPALPDALGRCQINVANHWLDEYGEVVQRDDGRCSFSWDVDPGARASAMLIVTAPADEGVYLLELDLVQEDVGWFGERASPTLRLPVMVGKGLDAPRRPPPIVPQDPLSFRARYPRAYRAMAASGVRDAYWKYRRGLDRVRTARDRAIVGIRDRFYLPRLLNYLPRLLNWLRRRDFMAGRMEMYCVPRAEVVSIVTAAGGRVIDVVEEWTPGYQSCRYWVRKN
;
A
#
# COMPACT_ATOMS: atom_id res chain seq x y z
N MET A 1 -16.44 12.95 21.96
CA MET A 1 -17.63 13.01 21.05
C MET A 1 -18.76 12.05 21.49
N ARG A 2 -20.07 12.39 21.34
CA ARG A 2 -21.23 11.47 21.58
C ARG A 2 -21.48 10.55 20.37
N PHE A 3 -22.00 9.34 20.58
CA PHE A 3 -22.20 8.34 19.52
C PHE A 3 -23.04 8.83 18.33
N GLY A 4 -24.16 9.53 18.56
CA GLY A 4 -24.96 10.10 17.48
C GLY A 4 -24.21 11.16 16.65
N THR A 5 -23.26 11.89 17.26
CA THR A 5 -22.40 12.84 16.53
C THR A 5 -21.36 12.11 15.69
N LEU A 6 -20.75 11.05 16.23
CA LEU A 6 -19.81 10.18 15.53
C LEU A 6 -20.47 9.58 14.26
N LYS A 7 -21.67 9.01 14.40
CA LYS A 7 -22.47 8.48 13.30
C LYS A 7 -22.76 9.53 12.21
N ARG A 8 -23.15 10.75 12.60
CA ARG A 8 -23.39 11.84 11.63
C ARG A 8 -22.10 12.28 10.92
N HIS A 9 -20.97 12.29 11.62
CA HIS A 9 -19.67 12.65 11.05
C HIS A 9 -19.27 11.66 9.95
N TRP A 10 -19.25 10.36 10.28
CA TRP A 10 -18.94 9.29 9.33
C TRP A 10 -19.96 9.18 8.19
N GLY A 11 -21.24 9.45 8.47
CA GLY A 11 -22.26 9.56 7.43
C GLY A 11 -22.00 10.70 6.43
N ARG A 12 -21.40 11.81 6.87
CA ARG A 12 -21.02 12.92 5.99
C ARG A 12 -19.82 12.56 5.13
N LEU A 13 -18.81 11.91 5.71
CA LEU A 13 -17.63 11.44 4.99
C LEU A 13 -18.01 10.39 3.94
N GLY A 14 -18.85 9.41 4.28
CA GLY A 14 -19.31 8.39 3.35
C GLY A 14 -20.12 8.93 2.16
N ARG A 15 -20.75 10.11 2.28
CA ARG A 15 -21.41 10.79 1.16
C ARG A 15 -20.46 11.62 0.29
N ARG A 16 -19.34 12.09 0.84
CA ARG A 16 -18.46 13.05 0.18
C ARG A 16 -17.26 12.39 -0.46
N ASP A 17 -16.61 11.47 0.25
CA ASP A 17 -15.34 10.86 -0.16
C ASP A 17 -15.13 9.51 0.56
N PRO A 18 -15.97 8.50 0.25
CA PRO A 18 -16.06 7.27 1.03
C PRO A 18 -14.74 6.48 1.05
N PHE A 19 -14.08 6.31 -0.10
CA PHE A 19 -12.84 5.53 -0.17
C PHE A 19 -11.68 6.22 0.56
N TRP A 20 -11.57 7.55 0.45
CA TRP A 20 -10.55 8.31 1.16
C TRP A 20 -10.75 8.31 2.68
N ALA A 21 -12.00 8.32 3.14
CA ALA A 21 -12.31 8.24 4.54
C ALA A 21 -12.02 6.83 5.13
N VAL A 22 -12.05 5.78 4.31
CA VAL A 22 -11.69 4.41 4.72
C VAL A 22 -10.19 4.15 4.66
N LEU A 23 -9.52 4.65 3.62
CA LEU A 23 -8.07 4.57 3.44
C LEU A 23 -7.56 5.96 3.08
N THR A 24 -7.10 6.68 4.10
CA THR A 24 -6.67 8.06 3.96
C THR A 24 -5.31 8.14 3.27
N ASP A 25 -5.33 8.73 2.09
CA ASP A 25 -4.14 9.05 1.29
C ASP A 25 -4.30 10.50 0.79
N PRO A 26 -3.38 11.42 1.13
CA PRO A 26 -3.49 12.82 0.72
C PRO A 26 -3.74 13.02 -0.78
N ASP A 27 -3.17 12.16 -1.62
CA ASP A 27 -3.22 12.28 -3.07
C ASP A 27 -4.51 11.69 -3.65
N LYS A 28 -5.18 10.80 -2.91
CA LYS A 28 -6.45 10.17 -3.34
C LYS A 28 -7.71 10.93 -2.89
N ARG A 29 -7.56 12.07 -2.19
CA ARG A 29 -8.68 12.91 -1.71
C ARG A 29 -9.51 13.49 -2.86
N GLY A 30 -10.80 13.69 -2.63
CA GLY A 30 -11.74 14.21 -3.62
C GLY A 30 -12.19 13.16 -4.62
N GLY A 31 -12.35 11.90 -4.18
CA GLY A 31 -12.80 10.81 -5.04
C GLY A 31 -11.77 10.34 -6.07
N ARG A 32 -10.47 10.51 -5.79
CA ARG A 32 -9.38 10.10 -6.70
C ARG A 32 -8.87 8.68 -6.48
N TRP A 33 -9.52 7.92 -5.60
CA TRP A 33 -9.27 6.49 -5.45
C TRP A 33 -9.68 5.74 -6.72
N ASP A 34 -8.75 5.00 -7.32
CA ASP A 34 -9.13 3.92 -8.23
C ASP A 34 -9.78 2.80 -7.42
N VAL A 35 -10.97 2.38 -7.85
CA VAL A 35 -11.79 1.41 -7.11
C VAL A 35 -11.11 0.04 -7.08
N THR A 36 -10.47 -0.36 -8.18
CA THR A 36 -9.80 -1.67 -8.26
C THR A 36 -8.58 -1.70 -7.36
N GLU A 37 -7.76 -0.65 -7.40
CA GLU A 37 -6.62 -0.46 -6.51
C GLU A 37 -7.05 -0.46 -5.04
N PHE A 38 -8.12 0.25 -4.68
CA PHE A 38 -8.65 0.31 -3.32
C PHE A 38 -8.98 -1.08 -2.76
N PHE A 39 -9.70 -1.92 -3.52
CA PHE A 39 -10.01 -3.29 -3.11
C PHE A 39 -8.78 -4.21 -3.14
N ARG A 40 -7.87 -4.04 -4.10
CA ARG A 40 -6.59 -4.79 -4.15
C ARG A 40 -5.73 -4.54 -2.90
N ARG A 41 -5.67 -3.29 -2.42
CA ARG A 41 -4.98 -2.95 -1.16
C ARG A 41 -5.62 -3.66 0.04
N GLY A 42 -6.93 -3.86 0.03
CA GLY A 42 -7.64 -4.71 1.00
C GLY A 42 -7.20 -6.16 0.98
N ALA A 43 -7.11 -6.76 -0.22
CA ALA A 43 -6.63 -8.13 -0.39
C ALA A 43 -5.22 -8.32 0.18
N LEU A 44 -4.29 -7.44 -0.21
CA LEU A 44 -2.91 -7.48 0.28
C LEU A 44 -2.82 -7.37 1.81
N GLU A 45 -3.63 -6.51 2.42
CA GLU A 45 -3.65 -6.34 3.87
C GLU A 45 -4.17 -7.58 4.60
N VAL A 46 -5.28 -8.16 4.15
CA VAL A 46 -5.85 -9.38 4.74
C VAL A 46 -4.90 -10.57 4.53
N ASP A 47 -4.32 -10.70 3.35
CA ASP A 47 -3.36 -11.77 3.04
C ASP A 47 -2.14 -11.69 3.96
N ALA A 48 -1.56 -10.49 4.15
CA ALA A 48 -0.42 -10.29 5.04
C ALA A 48 -0.75 -10.62 6.50
N VAL A 49 -1.93 -10.21 6.99
CA VAL A 49 -2.39 -10.52 8.34
C VAL A 49 -2.57 -12.03 8.52
N LEU A 50 -3.21 -12.72 7.58
CA LEU A 50 -3.43 -14.16 7.70
C LEU A 50 -2.16 -14.98 7.48
N ALA A 51 -1.24 -14.52 6.64
CA ALA A 51 0.08 -15.12 6.47
C ALA A 51 0.88 -15.07 7.77
N ARG A 52 0.95 -13.89 8.41
CA ARG A 52 1.58 -13.76 9.74
C ARG A 52 0.90 -14.65 10.78
N ALA A 53 -0.43 -14.72 10.76
CA ALA A 53 -1.18 -15.59 11.67
C ALA A 53 -0.76 -17.07 11.49
N GLN A 54 -0.56 -17.49 10.25
CA GLN A 54 -0.11 -18.84 9.91
C GLN A 54 1.32 -19.09 10.39
N GLU A 55 2.24 -18.18 10.10
CA GLU A 55 3.66 -18.25 10.47
C GLU A 55 3.87 -18.32 11.99
N THR A 56 3.06 -17.58 12.74
CA THR A 56 3.13 -17.52 14.21
C THR A 56 2.31 -18.63 14.89
N GLY A 57 1.63 -19.50 14.13
CA GLY A 57 0.76 -20.54 14.69
C GLY A 57 -0.49 -19.99 15.41
N THR A 58 -0.89 -18.76 15.09
CA THR A 58 -2.02 -18.05 15.71
C THR A 58 -3.27 -18.00 14.84
N ALA A 59 -3.18 -18.49 13.59
CA ALA A 59 -4.31 -18.58 12.68
C ALA A 59 -5.48 -19.36 13.30
N PRO A 60 -6.73 -18.96 13.03
CA PRO A 60 -7.89 -19.70 13.49
C PRO A 60 -7.91 -21.09 12.84
N ALA A 61 -8.14 -22.13 13.65
CA ALA A 61 -8.17 -23.52 13.20
C ALA A 61 -9.31 -23.79 12.20
N VAL A 62 -10.40 -23.04 12.33
CA VAL A 62 -11.58 -23.09 11.47
C VAL A 62 -11.77 -21.71 10.86
N ARG A 63 -12.07 -21.63 9.55
CA ARG A 63 -12.31 -20.38 8.83
C ARG A 63 -13.75 -20.31 8.30
N ARG A 64 -14.72 -20.40 9.20
CA ARG A 64 -16.15 -20.32 8.84
C ARG A 64 -16.60 -18.88 8.73
N ARG A 65 -16.44 -18.08 9.77
CA ARG A 65 -17.05 -16.74 9.84
C ARG A 65 -16.06 -15.68 10.30
N ALA A 66 -15.92 -14.60 9.52
CA ALA A 66 -15.09 -13.45 9.84
C ALA A 66 -15.91 -12.17 10.03
N LEU A 67 -15.47 -11.29 10.93
CA LEU A 67 -16.06 -9.97 11.17
C LEU A 67 -15.05 -8.86 10.83
N ASP A 68 -15.46 -7.92 9.98
CA ASP A 68 -14.79 -6.66 9.71
C ASP A 68 -15.50 -5.53 10.48
N PHE A 69 -14.92 -5.08 11.59
CA PHE A 69 -15.50 -4.06 12.45
C PHE A 69 -15.08 -2.65 12.01
N GLY A 70 -16.08 -1.83 11.66
CA GLY A 70 -15.88 -0.54 11.01
C GLY A 70 -15.53 -0.71 9.52
N CYS A 71 -16.28 -1.57 8.83
CA CYS A 71 -15.94 -2.04 7.48
C CYS A 71 -15.97 -0.96 6.40
N GLY A 72 -16.60 0.18 6.66
CA GLY A 72 -16.73 1.28 5.71
C GLY A 72 -17.30 0.82 4.37
N ALA A 73 -16.52 1.02 3.30
CA ALA A 73 -16.88 0.64 1.93
C ALA A 73 -16.64 -0.86 1.62
N GLY A 74 -16.40 -1.69 2.63
CA GLY A 74 -16.28 -3.15 2.50
C GLY A 74 -14.94 -3.63 1.95
N ARG A 75 -13.88 -2.80 2.04
CA ARG A 75 -12.54 -3.08 1.50
C ARG A 75 -11.96 -4.40 2.01
N LEU A 76 -12.04 -4.59 3.32
CA LEU A 76 -11.45 -5.74 4.01
C LEU A 76 -12.46 -6.90 4.10
N THR A 77 -13.75 -6.59 4.30
CA THR A 77 -14.82 -7.60 4.28
C THR A 77 -14.78 -8.47 3.02
N GLN A 78 -14.61 -7.86 1.83
CA GLN A 78 -14.53 -8.61 0.58
C GLN A 78 -13.22 -9.40 0.45
N ALA A 79 -12.10 -8.86 0.94
CA ALA A 79 -10.83 -9.56 0.94
C ALA A 79 -10.87 -10.81 1.83
N MET A 80 -11.55 -10.75 2.98
CA MET A 80 -11.76 -11.91 3.86
C MET A 80 -12.55 -13.04 3.17
N ALA A 81 -13.36 -12.74 2.15
CA ALA A 81 -14.06 -13.77 1.40
C ALA A 81 -13.13 -14.68 0.59
N ALA A 82 -11.85 -14.33 0.38
CA ALA A 82 -10.89 -15.30 -0.16
C ALA A 82 -10.54 -16.41 0.86
N HIS A 83 -10.78 -16.18 2.16
CA HIS A 83 -10.26 -17.00 3.26
C HIS A 83 -11.33 -17.62 4.16
N PHE A 84 -12.52 -17.01 4.25
CA PHE A 84 -13.59 -17.43 5.17
C PHE A 84 -14.87 -17.73 4.42
N THR A 85 -15.64 -18.71 4.89
CA THR A 85 -16.90 -19.13 4.24
C THR A 85 -17.90 -17.97 4.19
N GLN A 86 -18.10 -17.29 5.31
CA GLN A 86 -18.98 -16.13 5.49
C GLN A 86 -18.20 -14.97 6.11
N CYS A 87 -18.46 -13.76 5.63
CA CYS A 87 -17.84 -12.52 6.08
C CYS A 87 -18.92 -11.50 6.40
N ASP A 88 -18.89 -10.94 7.60
CA ASP A 88 -19.79 -9.91 8.04
C ASP A 88 -19.00 -8.60 8.17
N GLY A 89 -19.45 -7.55 7.48
CA GLY A 89 -18.95 -6.19 7.67
C GLY A 89 -19.94 -5.39 8.50
N VAL A 90 -19.49 -4.73 9.56
CA VAL A 90 -20.34 -3.88 10.39
C VAL A 90 -19.84 -2.44 10.41
N ASP A 91 -20.71 -1.47 10.17
CA ASP A 91 -20.37 -0.04 10.23
C ASP A 91 -21.54 0.78 10.78
N ILE A 92 -21.25 1.94 11.37
CA ILE A 92 -22.25 2.88 11.89
C ILE A 92 -22.85 3.77 10.78
N SER A 93 -22.22 3.82 9.61
CA SER A 93 -22.49 4.74 8.51
C SER A 93 -23.26 4.05 7.38
N GLU A 94 -24.58 4.27 7.33
CA GLU A 94 -25.42 3.75 6.22
C GLU A 94 -24.92 4.18 4.82
N PRO A 95 -24.43 5.42 4.59
CA PRO A 95 -23.82 5.77 3.30
C PRO A 95 -22.61 4.91 2.93
N MET A 96 -21.76 4.53 3.90
CA MET A 96 -20.64 3.63 3.64
C MET A 96 -21.12 2.23 3.26
N LEU A 97 -22.10 1.71 3.99
CA LEU A 97 -22.65 0.38 3.73
C LEU A 97 -23.37 0.30 2.37
N ARG A 98 -23.96 1.39 1.89
CA ARG A 98 -24.49 1.44 0.51
C ARG A 98 -23.39 1.26 -0.53
N ILE A 99 -22.25 1.93 -0.35
CA ILE A 99 -21.09 1.77 -1.23
C ILE A 99 -20.54 0.33 -1.11
N ALA A 100 -20.46 -0.22 0.11
CA ALA A 100 -20.02 -1.59 0.33
C ALA A 100 -20.90 -2.61 -0.41
N ARG A 101 -22.23 -2.49 -0.29
CA ARG A 101 -23.21 -3.32 -1.00
C ARG A 101 -23.12 -3.14 -2.52
N GLN A 102 -22.96 -1.91 -3.00
CA GLN A 102 -22.85 -1.60 -4.43
C GLN A 102 -21.60 -2.25 -5.08
N HIS A 103 -20.49 -2.31 -4.36
CA HIS A 103 -19.23 -2.86 -4.85
C HIS A 103 -18.99 -4.32 -4.44
N ASN A 104 -19.95 -4.96 -3.78
CA ASN A 104 -19.80 -6.32 -3.28
C ASN A 104 -19.74 -7.34 -4.42
N LYS A 105 -18.59 -7.98 -4.60
CA LYS A 105 -18.40 -9.06 -5.59
C LYS A 105 -18.78 -10.45 -5.07
N PHE A 106 -19.11 -10.57 -3.79
CA PHE A 106 -19.40 -11.83 -3.11
C PHE A 106 -20.73 -11.75 -2.35
N PRO A 107 -21.87 -11.52 -3.02
CA PRO A 107 -23.17 -11.31 -2.36
C PRO A 107 -23.61 -12.48 -1.47
N ASP A 108 -23.23 -13.72 -1.82
CA ASP A 108 -23.58 -14.91 -1.05
C ASP A 108 -22.69 -15.14 0.17
N ARG A 109 -21.58 -14.40 0.30
CA ARG A 109 -20.55 -14.61 1.33
C ARG A 109 -20.29 -13.37 2.17
N CYS A 110 -20.52 -12.18 1.64
CA CYS A 110 -20.30 -10.90 2.32
C CYS A 110 -21.64 -10.25 2.67
N THR A 111 -21.93 -10.11 3.96
CA THR A 111 -23.13 -9.43 4.48
C THR A 111 -22.76 -8.16 5.23
N TYR A 112 -23.54 -7.09 5.07
CA TYR A 112 -23.23 -5.77 5.63
C TYR A 112 -24.31 -5.26 6.59
N HIS A 113 -23.89 -4.98 7.83
CA HIS A 113 -24.77 -4.68 8.96
C HIS A 113 -24.62 -3.24 9.42
N LEU A 114 -25.75 -2.52 9.54
CA LEU A 114 -25.78 -1.19 10.12
C LEU A 114 -25.79 -1.28 11.64
N ASN A 115 -24.75 -0.77 12.29
CA ASN A 115 -24.74 -0.65 13.74
C ASN A 115 -25.32 0.69 14.19
N VAL A 116 -26.45 0.65 14.90
CA VAL A 116 -27.17 1.83 15.38
C VAL A 116 -27.01 2.09 16.87
N VAL A 117 -26.35 1.19 17.59
CA VAL A 117 -26.10 1.25 19.03
C VAL A 117 -24.60 1.14 19.33
N PRO A 118 -24.11 1.67 20.46
CA PRO A 118 -22.68 1.64 20.80
C PRO A 118 -22.22 0.29 21.39
N ASP A 119 -22.63 -0.83 20.80
CA ASP A 119 -22.21 -2.21 21.12
C ASP A 119 -22.37 -3.14 19.90
N LEU A 120 -22.16 -4.45 20.06
CA LEU A 120 -22.32 -5.46 19.02
C LEU A 120 -23.44 -6.45 19.35
N SER A 121 -24.50 -5.99 20.03
CA SER A 121 -25.66 -6.82 20.38
C SER A 121 -26.39 -7.45 19.18
N LEU A 122 -26.17 -6.93 17.96
CA LEU A 122 -26.62 -7.55 16.71
C LEU A 122 -25.99 -8.93 16.44
N PHE A 123 -24.91 -9.28 17.15
CA PHE A 123 -24.22 -10.56 17.03
C PHE A 123 -24.24 -11.30 18.35
N ALA A 124 -24.55 -12.60 18.28
CA ALA A 124 -24.48 -13.50 19.42
C ALA A 124 -23.02 -13.69 19.88
N ASP A 125 -22.86 -14.11 21.13
CA ASP A 125 -21.58 -14.53 21.70
C ASP A 125 -20.97 -15.66 20.85
N ALA A 126 -19.65 -15.71 20.76
CA ALA A 126 -18.93 -16.79 20.07
C ALA A 126 -19.45 -17.10 18.65
N SER A 127 -19.62 -16.06 17.83
CA SER A 127 -20.12 -16.16 16.46
C SER A 127 -19.03 -16.18 15.38
N PHE A 128 -17.82 -15.69 15.69
CA PHE A 128 -16.76 -15.46 14.69
C PHE A 128 -15.47 -16.19 15.02
N ASP A 129 -14.85 -16.79 14.02
CA ASP A 129 -13.52 -17.39 14.12
C ASP A 129 -12.41 -16.33 14.03
N PHE A 130 -12.68 -15.27 13.28
CA PHE A 130 -11.75 -14.16 13.05
C PHE A 130 -12.47 -12.81 13.13
N VAL A 131 -11.86 -11.86 13.84
CA VAL A 131 -12.36 -10.49 13.93
C VAL A 131 -11.21 -9.55 13.62
N TYR A 132 -11.44 -8.59 12.72
CA TYR A 132 -10.44 -7.60 12.34
C TYR A 132 -10.99 -6.17 12.43
N SER A 133 -10.18 -5.25 12.95
CA SER A 133 -10.49 -3.83 13.07
C SER A 133 -9.25 -2.97 12.87
N THR A 134 -9.21 -2.16 11.82
CA THR A 134 -8.06 -1.29 11.50
C THR A 134 -8.54 0.13 11.21
N LEU A 135 -7.83 1.16 11.69
CA LEU A 135 -8.19 2.57 11.51
C LEU A 135 -9.60 2.98 11.98
N VAL A 136 -10.18 2.29 12.97
CA VAL A 136 -11.56 2.52 13.44
C VAL A 136 -11.61 3.02 14.88
N LEU A 137 -11.05 2.24 15.83
CA LEU A 137 -11.19 2.48 17.26
C LEU A 137 -10.60 3.83 17.73
N GLN A 138 -9.64 4.38 16.99
CA GLN A 138 -9.06 5.70 17.26
C GLN A 138 -10.02 6.87 17.07
N HIS A 139 -11.09 6.71 16.29
CA HIS A 139 -11.99 7.82 15.95
C HIS A 139 -13.19 7.96 16.88
N MET A 140 -13.24 7.16 17.95
CA MET A 140 -14.28 7.19 18.96
C MET A 140 -13.69 7.52 20.34
N ALA A 141 -14.48 8.19 21.18
CA ALA A 141 -14.04 8.50 22.55
C ALA A 141 -13.73 7.20 23.32
N PRO A 142 -12.74 7.19 24.24
CA PRO A 142 -12.25 5.98 24.92
C PRO A 142 -13.36 5.08 25.48
N ARG A 143 -14.37 5.65 26.13
CA ARG A 143 -15.55 4.90 26.64
C ARG A 143 -16.29 4.03 25.62
N TYR A 144 -16.17 4.33 24.32
CA TYR A 144 -16.73 3.51 23.25
C TYR A 144 -15.72 2.49 22.76
N SER A 145 -14.45 2.88 22.52
CA SER A 145 -13.44 1.94 22.04
C SER A 145 -13.18 0.83 23.06
N THR A 146 -13.11 1.16 24.35
CA THR A 146 -12.95 0.17 25.44
C THR A 146 -14.13 -0.81 25.49
N ARG A 147 -15.38 -0.31 25.38
CA ARG A 147 -16.57 -1.16 25.30
C ARG A 147 -16.56 -2.05 24.06
N TYR A 148 -16.16 -1.53 22.90
CA TYR A 148 -16.07 -2.33 21.69
C TYR A 148 -14.97 -3.38 21.77
N ILE A 149 -13.84 -3.14 22.44
CA ILE A 149 -12.83 -4.19 22.67
C ILE A 149 -13.44 -5.37 23.44
N THR A 150 -14.22 -5.10 24.50
CA THR A 150 -14.95 -6.14 25.22
C THR A 150 -15.91 -6.91 24.31
N GLU A 151 -16.69 -6.20 23.48
CA GLU A 151 -17.64 -6.80 22.55
C GLU A 151 -16.95 -7.65 21.46
N LEU A 152 -15.81 -7.19 20.94
CA LEU A 152 -15.04 -7.91 19.92
C LEU A 152 -14.50 -9.24 20.47
N VAL A 153 -14.10 -9.28 21.75
CA VAL A 153 -13.73 -10.54 22.43
C VAL A 153 -14.98 -11.40 22.71
N ARG A 154 -16.12 -10.81 23.09
CA ARG A 154 -17.38 -11.55 23.33
C ARG A 154 -17.84 -12.31 22.09
N VAL A 155 -17.85 -11.66 20.93
CA VAL A 155 -18.35 -12.27 19.67
C VAL A 155 -17.37 -13.28 19.05
N LEU A 156 -16.12 -13.34 19.52
CA LEU A 156 -15.13 -14.31 19.07
C LEU A 156 -15.41 -15.70 19.68
N VAL A 157 -15.22 -16.77 18.92
CA VAL A 157 -15.27 -18.16 19.45
C VAL A 157 -14.06 -18.43 20.34
N PRO A 158 -14.15 -19.35 21.33
CA PRO A 158 -12.97 -19.84 22.05
C PRO A 158 -11.88 -20.30 21.06
N GLY A 159 -10.65 -19.86 21.28
CA GLY A 159 -9.51 -20.13 20.39
C GLY A 159 -9.47 -19.34 19.08
N GLY A 160 -10.50 -18.52 18.78
CA GLY A 160 -10.53 -17.62 17.62
C GLY A 160 -9.54 -16.47 17.74
N LEU A 161 -9.32 -15.76 16.62
CA LEU A 161 -8.32 -14.69 16.51
C LEU A 161 -8.97 -13.31 16.31
N LEU A 162 -8.63 -12.36 17.18
CA LEU A 162 -8.96 -10.95 17.05
C LEU A 162 -7.68 -10.17 16.77
N VAL A 163 -7.68 -9.34 15.73
CA VAL A 163 -6.60 -8.39 15.45
C VAL A 163 -7.17 -6.98 15.37
N PHE A 164 -6.64 -6.05 16.15
CA PHE A 164 -7.08 -4.66 16.09
C PHE A 164 -5.97 -3.63 16.32
N GLN A 165 -6.16 -2.44 15.77
CA GLN A 165 -5.25 -1.31 15.93
C GLN A 165 -5.85 -0.24 16.85
N LEU A 166 -5.04 0.32 17.75
CA LEU A 166 -5.42 1.46 18.59
C LEU A 166 -4.21 2.31 19.02
N PRO A 167 -4.30 3.66 18.96
CA PRO A 167 -3.32 4.56 19.53
C PRO A 167 -3.16 4.37 21.04
N SER A 168 -1.93 4.24 21.51
CA SER A 168 -1.61 4.06 22.92
C SER A 168 -1.40 5.39 23.64
N HIS A 169 -0.66 6.32 23.03
CA HIS A 169 -0.41 7.65 23.55
C HIS A 169 -0.11 8.62 22.40
N ARG A 170 -0.27 9.92 22.68
CA ARG A 170 0.28 10.94 21.79
C ARG A 170 1.78 10.85 21.89
N SER A 171 2.43 10.66 20.76
CA SER A 171 3.87 10.75 20.69
C SER A 171 4.20 12.20 20.37
N THR A 172 4.89 12.86 21.31
CA THR A 172 5.61 14.12 21.04
C THR A 172 6.94 13.86 20.34
N ASP A 173 7.31 12.58 20.24
CA ASP A 173 8.46 12.17 19.50
C ASP A 173 8.24 12.63 18.07
N VAL A 174 9.19 13.43 17.59
CA VAL A 174 9.56 13.39 16.18
C VAL A 174 9.60 11.91 15.84
N PRO A 175 8.97 11.44 14.74
CA PRO A 175 9.01 10.02 14.38
C PRO A 175 10.42 9.48 14.67
N PRO A 176 10.55 8.25 15.23
CA PRO A 176 11.86 7.68 15.54
C PRO A 176 12.77 7.97 14.35
N ALA A 177 14.03 8.35 14.60
CA ALA A 177 14.96 9.09 13.72
C ALA A 177 15.16 8.56 12.26
N GLU A 178 14.29 7.68 11.79
CA GLU A 178 14.06 7.06 10.50
C GLU A 178 12.76 7.55 9.80
N ALA A 179 12.20 8.73 10.10
CA ALA A 179 11.22 9.36 9.19
C ALA A 179 11.45 10.87 9.06
N LYS A 180 12.63 11.26 8.59
CA LYS A 180 12.78 12.57 7.96
C LYS A 180 12.00 12.51 6.65
N GLN A 181 10.89 13.25 6.57
CA GLN A 181 10.30 13.57 5.28
C GLN A 181 11.10 14.74 4.72
N THR A 182 11.90 14.48 3.72
CA THR A 182 12.61 15.52 3.00
C THR A 182 11.56 16.43 2.37
N PRO A 183 11.58 17.76 2.63
CA PRO A 183 10.74 18.72 1.94
C PRO A 183 11.21 18.95 0.48
N ILE A 184 11.85 17.97 -0.15
CA ILE A 184 12.21 18.02 -1.57
C ILE A 184 11.01 17.47 -2.33
N SER A 185 10.10 18.37 -2.68
CA SER A 185 9.07 18.12 -3.66
C SER A 185 9.67 18.29 -5.06
N GLY A 186 10.40 17.30 -5.57
CA GLY A 186 10.83 17.28 -6.97
C GLY A 186 12.13 16.56 -7.30
N ARG A 187 12.54 16.73 -8.55
CA ARG A 187 13.77 16.19 -9.13
C ARG A 187 14.99 16.60 -8.32
N LEU A 188 15.81 15.62 -7.95
CA LEU A 188 17.07 15.88 -7.27
C LEU A 188 18.11 16.45 -8.25
N PRO A 189 19.06 17.27 -7.77
CA PRO A 189 20.17 17.72 -8.58
C PRO A 189 21.09 16.54 -8.95
N HIS A 190 21.93 16.72 -9.97
CA HIS A 190 22.74 15.64 -10.54
C HIS A 190 23.70 15.00 -9.52
N ASP A 191 24.24 15.78 -8.60
CA ASP A 191 25.15 15.37 -7.54
C ASP A 191 24.47 14.53 -6.45
N ALA A 192 23.13 14.50 -6.38
CA ALA A 192 22.37 13.63 -5.49
C ALA A 192 22.42 12.14 -5.89
N PHE A 193 22.76 11.84 -7.14
CA PHE A 193 22.78 10.47 -7.69
C PHE A 193 24.12 9.79 -7.39
N ARG A 194 24.42 9.57 -6.11
CA ARG A 194 25.69 8.95 -5.67
C ARG A 194 25.42 7.88 -4.63
N ALA A 195 25.41 6.63 -5.06
CA ALA A 195 25.14 5.48 -4.21
C ALA A 195 26.36 4.57 -4.09
N ALA A 196 26.39 3.78 -3.02
CA ALA A 196 27.09 2.51 -3.01
C ALA A 196 26.11 1.41 -2.62
N LEU A 197 26.09 0.34 -3.41
CA LEU A 197 25.18 -0.79 -3.23
C LEU A 197 25.92 -2.02 -2.72
N THR A 198 25.31 -2.71 -1.77
CA THR A 198 25.70 -4.06 -1.34
C THR A 198 24.47 -4.95 -1.34
N ALA A 199 24.65 -6.25 -1.52
CA ALA A 199 23.59 -7.24 -1.42
C ALA A 199 23.93 -8.27 -0.34
N GLY A 200 22.92 -8.87 0.27
CA GLY A 200 23.10 -9.96 1.24
C GLY A 200 23.71 -11.24 0.65
N VAL A 201 23.90 -11.28 -0.68
CA VAL A 201 24.45 -12.40 -1.44
C VAL A 201 25.48 -11.90 -2.45
N SER A 202 26.46 -12.74 -2.78
CA SER A 202 27.50 -12.44 -3.78
C SER A 202 27.27 -13.13 -5.13
N SER A 203 26.46 -14.19 -5.17
CA SER A 203 26.02 -14.89 -6.38
C SER A 203 24.74 -15.68 -6.11
N LEU A 204 24.02 -16.07 -7.16
CA LEU A 204 22.75 -16.79 -7.07
C LEU A 204 22.74 -18.00 -8.03
N SER A 205 22.02 -19.06 -7.64
CA SER A 205 21.70 -20.20 -8.49
C SER A 205 20.22 -20.51 -8.35
N VAL A 206 19.47 -20.39 -9.45
CA VAL A 206 18.01 -20.28 -9.45
C VAL A 206 17.39 -20.99 -10.66
N LYS A 207 16.10 -21.29 -10.58
CA LYS A 207 15.36 -21.86 -11.71
C LYS A 207 14.94 -20.76 -12.69
N ALA A 208 14.83 -21.14 -13.96
CA ALA A 208 14.25 -20.25 -14.97
C ALA A 208 12.85 -19.76 -14.56
N GLY A 209 12.63 -18.44 -14.62
CA GLY A 209 11.36 -17.81 -14.23
C GLY A 209 11.08 -17.77 -12.71
N GLU A 210 12.02 -18.19 -11.85
CA GLU A 210 11.85 -18.14 -10.40
C GLU A 210 11.86 -16.69 -9.89
N GLN A 211 10.98 -16.39 -8.93
CA GLN A 211 11.01 -15.11 -8.21
C GLN A 211 11.97 -15.21 -7.02
N ILE A 212 12.90 -14.26 -6.96
CA ILE A 212 13.98 -14.23 -5.98
C ILE A 212 13.82 -12.94 -5.19
N THR A 213 13.90 -13.03 -3.86
CA THR A 213 13.97 -11.85 -2.99
C THR A 213 15.42 -11.61 -2.59
N ILE A 214 15.91 -10.40 -2.85
CA ILE A 214 17.27 -9.98 -2.56
C ILE A 214 17.21 -8.77 -1.65
N GLU A 215 17.86 -8.87 -0.49
CA GLU A 215 18.10 -7.70 0.34
C GLU A 215 19.21 -6.86 -0.29
N VAL A 216 18.87 -5.64 -0.70
CA VAL A 216 19.80 -4.66 -1.26
C VAL A 216 19.94 -3.51 -0.27
N THR A 217 21.16 -3.26 0.17
CA THR A 217 21.52 -2.12 1.00
C THR A 217 22.14 -1.03 0.14
N ALA A 218 21.60 0.18 0.23
CA ALA A 218 22.14 1.36 -0.42
C ALA A 218 22.68 2.35 0.60
N GLU A 219 23.91 2.81 0.38
CA GLU A 219 24.52 3.94 1.08
C GLU A 219 24.38 5.20 0.24
N ASN A 220 23.83 6.27 0.84
CA ASN A 220 23.79 7.58 0.21
C ASN A 220 25.14 8.27 0.34
N ARG A 221 25.87 8.38 -0.77
CA ARG A 221 27.17 9.06 -0.86
C ARG A 221 27.07 10.47 -1.42
N SER A 222 25.86 10.99 -1.58
CA SER A 222 25.64 12.37 -1.99
C SER A 222 25.57 13.30 -0.77
N THR A 223 25.47 14.59 -1.04
CA THR A 223 25.21 15.63 -0.04
C THR A 223 23.71 15.94 0.12
N HIS A 224 22.84 15.23 -0.61
CA HIS A 224 21.39 15.44 -0.61
C HIS A 224 20.66 14.23 -0.02
N PRO A 225 19.62 14.45 0.79
CA PRO A 225 18.77 13.35 1.24
C PRO A 225 17.96 12.76 0.07
N TRP A 226 17.75 11.45 0.13
CA TRP A 226 16.96 10.70 -0.84
C TRP A 226 15.55 10.49 -0.32
N PRO A 227 14.50 10.97 -1.03
CA PRO A 227 13.14 10.73 -0.62
C PRO A 227 12.75 9.25 -0.86
N ALA A 228 12.22 8.58 0.16
CA ALA A 228 11.63 7.25 0.03
C ALA A 228 10.12 7.30 -0.27
N LEU A 229 9.50 8.45 -0.02
CA LEU A 229 8.10 8.71 -0.36
C LEU A 229 8.00 9.57 -1.63
N PRO A 230 6.94 9.38 -2.44
CA PRO A 230 6.74 10.17 -3.63
C PRO A 230 6.32 11.62 -3.31
N ASP A 231 6.54 12.52 -4.27
CA ASP A 231 5.94 13.85 -4.27
C ASP A 231 4.40 13.76 -4.39
N ALA A 232 3.71 14.89 -4.23
CA ALA A 232 2.23 14.95 -4.32
C ALA A 232 1.66 14.60 -5.72
N LEU A 233 2.51 14.25 -6.68
CA LEU A 233 2.14 13.76 -8.00
C LEU A 233 2.53 12.28 -8.20
N GLY A 234 3.01 11.58 -7.16
CA GLY A 234 3.39 10.17 -7.20
C GLY A 234 4.82 9.92 -7.71
N ARG A 235 5.69 10.94 -7.74
CA ARG A 235 6.96 10.91 -8.47
C ARG A 235 8.15 11.15 -7.56
N CYS A 236 9.36 11.09 -8.10
CA CYS A 236 10.60 11.55 -7.45
C CYS A 236 11.06 10.78 -6.20
N GLN A 237 10.37 9.72 -5.77
CA GLN A 237 10.92 8.80 -4.76
C GLN A 237 12.09 7.99 -5.32
N ILE A 238 12.99 7.56 -4.45
CA ILE A 238 14.11 6.69 -4.78
C ILE A 238 13.70 5.25 -4.48
N ASN A 239 13.82 4.40 -5.50
CA ASN A 239 13.59 2.97 -5.37
C ASN A 239 14.83 2.20 -5.81
N VAL A 240 15.01 1.02 -5.22
CA VAL A 240 15.89 -0.02 -5.72
C VAL A 240 15.20 -0.70 -6.90
N ALA A 241 15.97 -0.98 -7.95
CA ALA A 241 15.51 -1.68 -9.13
C ALA A 241 16.66 -2.50 -9.75
N ASN A 242 16.38 -3.15 -10.87
CA ASN A 242 17.37 -3.99 -11.54
C ASN A 242 17.28 -4.01 -13.06
N HIS A 243 18.34 -4.51 -13.66
CA HIS A 243 18.42 -4.96 -15.04
C HIS A 243 19.07 -6.34 -15.08
N TRP A 244 18.56 -7.23 -15.93
CA TRP A 244 19.22 -8.48 -16.27
C TRP A 244 20.10 -8.26 -17.50
N LEU A 245 21.34 -8.68 -17.37
CA LEU A 245 22.32 -8.67 -18.45
C LEU A 245 22.71 -10.11 -18.77
N ASP A 246 23.03 -10.39 -20.03
CA ASP A 246 23.68 -11.64 -20.40
C ASP A 246 25.16 -11.70 -19.94
N GLU A 247 25.83 -12.80 -20.28
CA GLU A 247 27.26 -13.01 -19.97
C GLU A 247 28.20 -11.98 -20.61
N TYR A 248 27.76 -11.28 -21.66
CA TYR A 248 28.51 -10.23 -22.35
C TYR A 248 28.21 -8.83 -21.81
N GLY A 249 27.24 -8.71 -20.90
CA GLY A 249 26.83 -7.44 -20.32
C GLY A 249 25.78 -6.69 -21.15
N GLU A 250 25.12 -7.35 -22.10
CA GLU A 250 24.00 -6.78 -22.85
C GLU A 250 22.68 -6.98 -22.10
N VAL A 251 21.85 -5.93 -22.07
CA VAL A 251 20.60 -5.94 -21.30
C VAL A 251 19.57 -6.83 -21.97
N VAL A 252 19.20 -7.93 -21.31
CA VAL A 252 18.15 -8.87 -21.75
C VAL A 252 16.78 -8.54 -21.18
N GLN A 253 16.72 -7.95 -19.98
CA GLN A 253 15.46 -7.51 -19.35
C GLN A 253 15.71 -6.28 -18.48
N ARG A 254 14.82 -5.29 -18.58
CA ARG A 254 14.90 -4.05 -17.80
C ARG A 254 13.77 -4.00 -16.78
N ASP A 255 14.12 -3.59 -15.56
CA ASP A 255 13.21 -3.02 -14.55
C ASP A 255 12.01 -3.93 -14.26
N ASP A 256 12.29 -5.20 -13.95
CA ASP A 256 11.26 -6.16 -13.54
C ASP A 256 11.05 -6.18 -12.02
N GLY A 257 12.05 -5.75 -11.24
CA GLY A 257 11.95 -5.51 -9.81
C GLY A 257 11.93 -4.02 -9.48
N ARG A 258 10.99 -3.60 -8.63
CA ARG A 258 10.91 -2.23 -8.10
C ARG A 258 10.55 -2.26 -6.62
N CYS A 259 11.37 -1.67 -5.77
CA CYS A 259 11.12 -1.61 -4.33
C CYS A 259 11.54 -0.27 -3.72
N SER A 260 10.65 0.34 -2.94
CA SER A 260 10.95 1.57 -2.21
C SER A 260 11.68 1.31 -0.91
N PHE A 261 12.51 2.25 -0.50
CA PHE A 261 12.98 2.28 0.88
C PHE A 261 11.81 2.54 1.83
N SER A 262 11.96 2.11 3.09
CA SER A 262 10.95 2.36 4.11
C SER A 262 11.02 3.78 4.69
N TRP A 263 12.14 4.48 4.44
CA TRP A 263 12.41 5.84 4.92
C TRP A 263 13.43 6.57 4.06
N ASP A 264 13.42 7.91 4.12
CA ASP A 264 14.37 8.76 3.38
C ASP A 264 15.81 8.47 3.81
N VAL A 265 16.73 8.40 2.85
CA VAL A 265 18.13 8.08 3.10
C VAL A 265 18.94 9.37 3.13
N ASP A 266 19.32 9.85 4.31
CA ASP A 266 20.17 11.03 4.47
C ASP A 266 21.58 10.83 3.88
N PRO A 267 22.30 11.92 3.58
CA PRO A 267 23.74 11.87 3.28
C PRO A 267 24.54 11.05 4.30
N GLY A 268 25.28 10.06 3.82
CA GLY A 268 26.09 9.13 4.61
C GLY A 268 25.31 7.97 5.25
N ALA A 269 23.98 7.97 5.19
CA ALA A 269 23.15 6.92 5.76
C ALA A 269 23.03 5.70 4.83
N ARG A 270 22.61 4.57 5.41
CA ARG A 270 22.31 3.33 4.69
C ARG A 270 20.86 2.93 4.88
N ALA A 271 20.26 2.35 3.86
CA ALA A 271 18.92 1.77 3.92
C ALA A 271 18.87 0.45 3.14
N SER A 272 18.11 -0.52 3.66
CA SER A 272 17.87 -1.80 2.98
C SER A 272 16.47 -1.82 2.34
N ALA A 273 16.36 -2.48 1.21
CA ALA A 273 15.09 -2.81 0.55
C ALA A 273 15.09 -4.27 0.12
N MET A 274 13.92 -4.92 0.21
CA MET A 274 13.71 -6.28 -0.26
C MET A 274 13.27 -6.25 -1.72
N LEU A 275 14.21 -6.37 -2.65
CA LEU A 275 13.93 -6.37 -4.08
C LEU A 275 13.46 -7.76 -4.52
N ILE A 276 12.29 -7.84 -5.14
CA ILE A 276 11.81 -9.07 -5.78
C ILE A 276 12.10 -8.96 -7.27
N VAL A 277 12.86 -9.93 -7.81
CA VAL A 277 13.20 -10.01 -9.24
C VAL A 277 12.78 -11.37 -9.81
N THR A 278 12.54 -11.45 -11.11
CA THR A 278 12.18 -12.71 -11.78
C THR A 278 13.34 -13.15 -12.67
N ALA A 279 13.86 -14.35 -12.43
CA ALA A 279 14.94 -14.91 -13.24
C ALA A 279 14.52 -15.04 -14.72
N PRO A 280 15.46 -14.86 -15.67
CA PRO A 280 15.22 -15.10 -17.10
C PRO A 280 14.61 -16.47 -17.35
N ALA A 281 13.79 -16.57 -18.40
CA ALA A 281 13.14 -17.82 -18.79
C ALA A 281 14.10 -18.81 -19.47
N ASP A 282 15.19 -18.30 -20.02
CA ASP A 282 16.23 -19.11 -20.66
C ASP A 282 17.31 -19.48 -19.63
N GLU A 283 17.80 -20.71 -19.72
CA GLU A 283 18.92 -21.18 -18.92
C GLU A 283 20.22 -20.54 -19.38
N GLY A 284 21.12 -20.25 -18.44
CA GLY A 284 22.38 -19.61 -18.77
C GLY A 284 23.01 -18.87 -17.59
N VAL A 285 24.11 -18.20 -17.91
CA VAL A 285 24.81 -17.30 -16.98
C VAL A 285 24.37 -15.88 -17.27
N TYR A 286 23.90 -15.20 -16.23
CA TYR A 286 23.43 -13.82 -16.30
C TYR A 286 24.13 -12.98 -15.24
N LEU A 287 24.11 -11.67 -15.45
CA LEU A 287 24.43 -10.69 -14.41
C LEU A 287 23.15 -9.95 -14.02
N LEU A 288 22.80 -10.01 -12.75
CA LEU A 288 21.77 -9.16 -12.18
C LEU A 288 22.42 -7.83 -11.77
N GLU A 289 22.18 -6.79 -12.54
CA GLU A 289 22.59 -5.43 -12.22
C GLU A 289 21.54 -4.77 -11.33
N LEU A 290 21.92 -4.43 -10.11
CA LEU A 290 21.15 -3.67 -9.15
C LEU A 290 21.53 -2.19 -9.27
N ASP A 291 20.52 -1.34 -9.39
CA ASP A 291 20.67 0.11 -9.46
C ASP A 291 19.59 0.81 -8.62
N LEU A 292 19.78 2.10 -8.39
CA LEU A 292 18.75 3.00 -7.86
C LEU A 292 18.18 3.84 -8.98
N VAL A 293 16.94 4.27 -8.81
CA VAL A 293 16.27 5.15 -9.75
C VAL A 293 15.36 6.09 -9.00
N GLN A 294 15.45 7.37 -9.38
CA GLN A 294 14.47 8.36 -8.97
C GLN A 294 13.27 8.29 -9.91
N GLU A 295 12.10 7.97 -9.37
CA GLU A 295 10.87 7.80 -10.15
C GLU A 295 10.55 9.02 -11.02
N ASP A 296 10.26 8.77 -12.29
CA ASP A 296 10.02 9.76 -13.35
C ASP A 296 11.16 10.77 -13.59
N VAL A 297 12.37 10.48 -13.12
CA VAL A 297 13.55 11.34 -13.30
C VAL A 297 14.70 10.63 -14.00
N GLY A 298 15.08 9.44 -13.54
CA GLY A 298 16.15 8.66 -14.17
C GLY A 298 16.98 7.83 -13.19
N TRP A 299 17.88 7.04 -13.77
CA TRP A 299 18.68 6.05 -13.08
C TRP A 299 19.96 6.64 -12.48
N PHE A 300 20.45 6.02 -11.42
CA PHE A 300 21.71 6.42 -10.78
C PHE A 300 22.90 6.02 -11.65
N GLY A 301 22.86 4.86 -12.31
CA GLY A 301 23.85 4.43 -13.30
C GLY A 301 24.03 5.42 -14.46
N GLU A 302 22.94 5.97 -14.99
CA GLU A 302 22.95 7.02 -16.03
C GLU A 302 23.64 8.32 -15.57
N ARG A 303 23.80 8.50 -14.25
CA ARG A 303 24.43 9.66 -13.61
C ARG A 303 25.83 9.34 -13.09
N ALA A 304 26.43 8.25 -13.57
CA ALA A 304 27.74 7.74 -13.18
C ALA A 304 27.85 7.33 -11.70
N SER A 305 26.73 6.94 -11.08
CA SER A 305 26.77 6.19 -9.82
C SER A 305 27.13 4.73 -10.11
N PRO A 306 27.96 4.06 -9.29
CA PRO A 306 28.24 2.65 -9.48
C PRO A 306 26.98 1.79 -9.21
N THR A 307 26.71 0.84 -10.11
CA THR A 307 25.74 -0.23 -9.93
C THR A 307 26.40 -1.45 -9.28
N LEU A 308 25.61 -2.37 -8.73
CA LEU A 308 26.12 -3.65 -8.21
C LEU A 308 25.71 -4.78 -9.14
N ARG A 309 26.66 -5.59 -9.60
CA ARG A 309 26.39 -6.74 -10.47
C ARG A 309 26.60 -8.05 -9.72
N LEU A 310 25.57 -8.89 -9.70
CA LEU A 310 25.60 -10.21 -9.08
C LEU A 310 25.58 -11.29 -10.17
N PRO A 311 26.53 -12.23 -10.20
CA PRO A 311 26.45 -13.39 -11.07
C PRO A 311 25.28 -14.29 -10.68
N VAL A 312 24.49 -14.69 -11.68
CA VAL A 312 23.34 -15.57 -11.51
C VAL A 312 23.42 -16.73 -12.49
N MET A 313 23.38 -17.95 -11.98
CA MET A 313 23.24 -19.15 -12.77
C MET A 313 21.77 -19.57 -12.82
N VAL A 314 21.20 -19.65 -14.02
CA VAL A 314 19.82 -20.08 -14.25
C VAL A 314 19.85 -21.49 -14.84
N GLY A 315 19.28 -22.47 -14.13
CA GLY A 315 19.30 -23.89 -14.54
C GLY A 315 17.98 -24.63 -14.36
N LYS A 316 17.92 -25.88 -14.83
CA LYS A 316 16.78 -26.78 -14.59
C LYS A 316 16.78 -27.25 -13.14
N GLY A 317 15.76 -26.87 -12.38
CA GLY A 317 15.58 -27.36 -11.02
C GLY A 317 15.49 -28.89 -10.96
N LEU A 318 16.17 -29.52 -10.01
CA LEU A 318 15.93 -30.92 -9.66
C LEU A 318 14.46 -31.10 -9.24
N ASP A 319 13.83 -32.18 -9.75
CA ASP A 319 12.42 -32.52 -9.57
C ASP A 319 12.05 -32.67 -8.09
N ALA A 320 11.11 -31.86 -7.62
CA ALA A 320 10.40 -32.06 -6.37
C ALA A 320 8.95 -32.53 -6.68
N PRO A 321 8.36 -33.43 -5.87
CA PRO A 321 7.07 -34.04 -6.19
C PRO A 321 5.95 -33.01 -6.33
N ARG A 322 5.16 -33.18 -7.39
CA ARG A 322 4.12 -32.26 -7.88
C ARG A 322 3.09 -31.90 -6.82
N ARG A 323 2.95 -30.60 -6.54
CA ARG A 323 1.76 -30.00 -5.93
C ARG A 323 0.73 -29.72 -7.05
N PRO A 324 -0.59 -29.92 -6.84
CA PRO A 324 -1.57 -29.56 -7.86
C PRO A 324 -1.56 -28.04 -8.09
N PRO A 325 -1.80 -27.57 -9.34
CA PRO A 325 -1.54 -26.19 -9.71
C PRO A 325 -2.57 -25.24 -9.08
N PRO A 326 -2.14 -24.04 -8.63
CA PRO A 326 -3.05 -22.97 -8.26
C PRO A 326 -3.80 -22.46 -9.50
N ILE A 327 -5.08 -22.13 -9.32
CA ILE A 327 -5.90 -21.50 -10.35
C ILE A 327 -5.43 -20.04 -10.49
N VAL A 328 -4.75 -19.73 -11.60
CA VAL A 328 -4.27 -18.38 -11.95
C VAL A 328 -5.33 -17.66 -12.81
N PRO A 329 -5.76 -16.44 -12.46
CA PRO A 329 -6.55 -15.59 -13.37
C PRO A 329 -5.67 -15.11 -14.54
N GLN A 330 -6.11 -15.32 -15.78
CA GLN A 330 -5.36 -14.90 -16.97
C GLN A 330 -5.38 -13.38 -17.15
N ASP A 331 -4.19 -12.77 -17.28
CA ASP A 331 -4.00 -11.37 -17.66
C ASP A 331 -4.42 -11.14 -19.14
N PRO A 332 -4.95 -9.95 -19.52
CA PRO A 332 -5.53 -9.75 -20.83
C PRO A 332 -4.45 -9.68 -21.92
N LEU A 333 -4.53 -10.63 -22.86
CA LEU A 333 -3.70 -10.72 -24.07
C LEU A 333 -3.48 -9.36 -24.76
N SER A 334 -2.24 -9.11 -25.19
CA SER A 334 -1.83 -7.97 -26.03
C SER A 334 -2.77 -7.79 -27.24
N PHE A 335 -2.95 -6.58 -27.80
CA PHE A 335 -3.87 -6.35 -28.94
C PHE A 335 -3.61 -7.29 -30.13
N ARG A 336 -2.34 -7.64 -30.39
CA ARG A 336 -1.93 -8.61 -31.40
C ARG A 336 -2.45 -10.02 -31.09
N ALA A 337 -2.42 -10.42 -29.83
CA ALA A 337 -2.95 -11.68 -29.34
C ALA A 337 -4.48 -11.67 -29.19
N ARG A 338 -5.09 -10.49 -28.94
CA ARG A 338 -6.53 -10.30 -28.77
C ARG A 338 -7.28 -10.24 -30.11
N TYR A 339 -6.65 -9.69 -31.16
CA TYR A 339 -7.25 -9.56 -32.50
C TYR A 339 -6.25 -9.90 -33.63
N PRO A 340 -5.76 -11.15 -33.71
CA PRO A 340 -4.74 -11.56 -34.67
C PRO A 340 -5.21 -11.50 -36.13
N ARG A 341 -6.53 -11.52 -36.38
CA ARG A 341 -7.13 -11.33 -37.71
C ARG A 341 -7.19 -9.85 -38.10
N ALA A 342 -7.60 -8.96 -37.20
CA ALA A 342 -7.64 -7.52 -37.44
C ALA A 342 -6.22 -6.94 -37.61
N TYR A 343 -5.26 -7.42 -36.82
CA TYR A 343 -3.85 -7.05 -36.95
C TYR A 343 -3.26 -7.46 -38.31
N ARG A 344 -3.56 -8.68 -38.79
CA ARG A 344 -3.15 -9.14 -40.13
C ARG A 344 -3.85 -8.37 -41.25
N ALA A 345 -5.13 -8.04 -41.10
CA ALA A 345 -5.88 -7.23 -42.07
C ALA A 345 -5.35 -5.79 -42.17
N MET A 346 -5.00 -5.16 -41.03
CA MET A 346 -4.39 -3.83 -41.00
C MET A 346 -2.97 -3.81 -41.60
N ALA A 347 -2.21 -4.89 -41.41
CA ALA A 347 -0.88 -5.04 -42.01
C ALA A 347 -0.96 -5.28 -43.52
N ALA A 348 -1.95 -6.05 -44.00
CA ALA A 348 -2.15 -6.33 -45.42
C ALA A 348 -2.75 -5.16 -46.22
N SER A 349 -3.46 -4.23 -45.57
CA SER A 349 -4.12 -3.08 -46.21
C SER A 349 -3.31 -1.77 -46.15
N GLY A 350 -2.10 -1.79 -45.57
CA GLY A 350 -1.27 -0.58 -45.38
C GLY A 350 -1.79 0.40 -44.29
N VAL A 351 -2.97 0.15 -43.73
CA VAL A 351 -3.62 1.00 -42.70
C VAL A 351 -2.86 1.00 -41.37
N ARG A 352 -2.04 -0.03 -41.11
CA ARG A 352 -1.18 -0.13 -39.92
C ARG A 352 -0.28 1.10 -39.77
N ASP A 353 0.38 1.52 -40.85
CA ASP A 353 1.36 2.58 -40.78
C ASP A 353 0.66 3.95 -40.65
N ALA A 354 -0.54 4.10 -41.23
CA ALA A 354 -1.41 5.25 -41.04
C ALA A 354 -1.93 5.37 -39.60
N TYR A 355 -2.35 4.26 -38.98
CA TYR A 355 -2.77 4.21 -37.57
C TYR A 355 -1.65 4.63 -36.61
N TRP A 356 -0.43 4.13 -36.83
CA TRP A 356 0.72 4.51 -36.01
C TRP A 356 1.25 5.92 -36.31
N LYS A 357 1.07 6.43 -37.55
CA LYS A 357 1.37 7.82 -37.90
C LYS A 357 0.35 8.79 -37.27
N TYR A 358 -0.92 8.43 -37.22
CA TYR A 358 -1.99 9.15 -36.50
C TYR A 358 -1.73 9.19 -34.99
N ARG A 359 -1.37 8.04 -34.39
CA ARG A 359 -1.06 7.93 -32.96
C ARG A 359 0.19 8.74 -32.56
N ARG A 360 1.26 8.69 -33.37
CA ARG A 360 2.44 9.57 -33.21
C ARG A 360 2.11 11.06 -33.44
N GLY A 361 1.12 11.36 -34.29
CA GLY A 361 0.60 12.71 -34.50
C GLY A 361 -0.13 13.25 -33.27
N LEU A 362 -0.97 12.43 -32.63
CA LEU A 362 -1.64 12.75 -31.35
C LEU A 362 -0.63 13.00 -30.22
N ASP A 363 0.45 12.22 -30.17
CA ASP A 363 1.52 12.42 -29.18
C ASP A 363 2.28 13.73 -29.46
N ARG A 364 2.54 14.07 -30.73
CA ARG A 364 3.16 15.36 -31.10
C ARG A 364 2.27 16.57 -30.79
N VAL A 365 0.95 16.45 -30.98
CA VAL A 365 -0.02 17.51 -30.61
C VAL A 365 -0.08 17.68 -29.09
N ARG A 366 0.00 16.59 -28.31
CA ARG A 366 0.15 16.66 -26.85
C ARG A 366 1.45 17.35 -26.44
N THR A 367 2.59 16.98 -27.03
CA THR A 367 3.88 17.62 -26.73
C THR A 367 3.93 19.10 -27.15
N ALA A 368 3.24 19.48 -28.24
CA ALA A 368 3.14 20.87 -28.69
C ALA A 368 2.24 21.72 -27.78
N ARG A 369 1.11 21.15 -27.33
CA ARG A 369 0.24 21.76 -26.31
C ARG A 369 1.01 21.97 -25.00
N ASP A 370 1.77 20.97 -24.57
CA ASP A 370 2.53 21.04 -23.32
C ASP A 370 3.68 22.07 -23.43
N ARG A 371 4.30 22.23 -24.60
CA ARG A 371 5.25 23.33 -24.88
C ARG A 371 4.61 24.72 -24.91
N ALA A 372 3.40 24.85 -25.46
CA ALA A 372 2.66 26.11 -25.46
C ALA A 372 2.23 26.53 -24.04
N ILE A 373 1.85 25.56 -23.20
CA ILE A 373 1.54 25.76 -21.78
C ILE A 373 2.79 26.22 -21.01
N VAL A 374 3.97 25.69 -21.32
CA VAL A 374 5.24 26.15 -20.75
C VAL A 374 5.60 27.57 -21.22
N GLY A 375 5.45 27.87 -22.52
CA GLY A 375 5.75 29.19 -23.08
C GLY A 375 4.83 30.33 -22.62
N ILE A 376 3.56 30.05 -22.31
CA ILE A 376 2.64 31.01 -21.71
C ILE A 376 3.03 31.31 -20.25
N ARG A 377 3.69 30.36 -19.57
CA ARG A 377 4.10 30.46 -18.16
C ARG A 377 5.34 31.32 -17.94
N ASP A 378 6.26 31.37 -18.91
CA ASP A 378 7.49 32.16 -18.81
C ASP A 378 7.29 33.67 -18.96
N ARG A 379 6.14 34.12 -19.51
CA ARG A 379 5.85 35.54 -19.75
C ARG A 379 5.23 36.31 -18.58
N PHE A 380 4.81 35.62 -17.52
CA PHE A 380 4.15 36.25 -16.36
C PHE A 380 4.76 35.78 -15.03
N TYR A 381 5.98 36.24 -14.74
CA TYR A 381 6.59 36.12 -13.41
C TYR A 381 7.00 37.51 -12.89
N LEU A 382 6.22 38.06 -11.95
CA LEU A 382 6.63 39.20 -11.10
C LEU A 382 7.16 38.63 -9.76
N PRO A 383 8.46 38.76 -9.41
CA PRO A 383 9.05 37.94 -8.34
C PRO A 383 8.82 38.39 -6.88
N ARG A 384 8.19 39.54 -6.61
CA ARG A 384 8.24 40.13 -5.25
C ARG A 384 7.06 39.85 -4.32
N LEU A 385 5.90 39.40 -4.83
CA LEU A 385 4.72 39.09 -4.00
C LEU A 385 4.59 37.61 -3.60
N LEU A 386 5.41 36.72 -4.17
CA LEU A 386 5.34 35.27 -3.99
C LEU A 386 6.06 34.73 -2.73
N ASN A 387 6.73 35.55 -1.93
CA ASN A 387 7.29 35.08 -0.65
C ASN A 387 6.27 35.09 0.50
N TYR A 388 5.18 35.84 0.35
CA TYR A 388 4.09 35.89 1.33
C TYR A 388 2.91 35.00 0.93
N LEU A 389 2.75 34.73 -0.37
CA LEU A 389 1.66 33.91 -0.90
C LEU A 389 1.69 32.45 -0.41
N PRO A 390 2.82 31.73 -0.28
CA PRO A 390 2.86 30.38 0.28
C PRO A 390 2.53 30.36 1.77
N ARG A 391 2.85 31.42 2.51
CA ARG A 391 2.48 31.56 3.93
C ARG A 391 1.00 31.85 4.08
N LEU A 392 0.43 32.71 3.25
CA LEU A 392 -1.00 33.00 3.20
C LEU A 392 -1.80 31.82 2.64
N LEU A 393 -1.31 31.12 1.61
CA LEU A 393 -1.88 29.91 1.03
C LEU A 393 -1.73 28.71 1.95
N ASN A 394 -0.63 28.56 2.71
CA ASN A 394 -0.53 27.55 3.77
C ASN A 394 -1.41 27.92 4.96
N TRP A 395 -1.61 29.20 5.27
CA TRP A 395 -2.55 29.64 6.30
C TRP A 395 -4.01 29.44 5.86
N LEU A 396 -4.36 29.71 4.60
CA LEU A 396 -5.67 29.44 3.97
C LEU A 396 -5.90 27.93 3.76
N ARG A 397 -4.90 27.16 3.30
CA ARG A 397 -4.92 25.67 3.27
C ARG A 397 -5.02 25.08 4.66
N ARG A 398 -4.34 25.65 5.66
CA ARG A 398 -4.53 25.24 7.06
C ARG A 398 -5.92 25.56 7.55
N ARG A 399 -6.56 26.63 7.07
CA ARG A 399 -7.96 26.94 7.40
C ARG A 399 -8.94 25.89 6.84
N ASP A 400 -8.70 25.37 5.63
CA ASP A 400 -9.48 24.26 5.04
C ASP A 400 -9.05 22.85 5.49
N PHE A 401 -7.80 22.67 5.92
CA PHE A 401 -7.30 21.46 6.60
C PHE A 401 -7.82 21.38 8.05
N MET A 402 -8.13 22.53 8.66
CA MET A 402 -8.75 22.64 9.99
C MET A 402 -10.28 22.48 9.96
N ALA A 403 -10.91 22.47 8.78
CA ALA A 403 -12.34 22.21 8.61
C ALA A 403 -12.64 20.70 8.69
N GLY A 404 -12.50 20.15 9.89
CA GLY A 404 -12.92 18.78 10.25
C GLY A 404 -11.78 17.84 10.61
N ARG A 405 -11.00 18.14 11.66
CA ARG A 405 -10.04 17.16 12.22
C ARG A 405 -10.80 15.88 12.59
N MET A 406 -10.38 14.73 12.03
CA MET A 406 -10.73 13.43 12.60
C MET A 406 -10.00 13.32 13.92
N GLU A 407 -10.68 13.63 15.02
CA GLU A 407 -10.10 13.46 16.36
C GLU A 407 -9.67 12.01 16.54
N MET A 408 -8.41 11.82 16.93
CA MET A 408 -7.89 10.55 17.37
C MET A 408 -7.84 10.52 18.89
N TYR A 409 -8.26 9.40 19.46
CA TYR A 409 -8.25 9.12 20.88
C TYR A 409 -7.27 7.97 21.16
N CYS A 410 -6.60 8.05 22.29
CA CYS A 410 -5.68 7.02 22.76
C CYS A 410 -6.29 6.23 23.90
N VAL A 411 -5.84 4.98 24.05
CA VAL A 411 -6.08 4.15 25.23
C VAL A 411 -4.74 3.53 25.63
N PRO A 412 -4.24 3.76 26.87
CA PRO A 412 -2.98 3.20 27.33
C PRO A 412 -2.90 1.68 27.14
N ARG A 413 -1.72 1.18 26.75
CA ARG A 413 -1.52 -0.26 26.49
C ARG A 413 -1.91 -1.15 27.66
N ALA A 414 -1.59 -0.75 28.89
CA ALA A 414 -1.95 -1.50 30.10
C ALA A 414 -3.48 -1.63 30.27
N GLU A 415 -4.23 -0.58 29.93
CA GLU A 415 -5.69 -0.59 29.98
C GLU A 415 -6.26 -1.53 28.91
N VAL A 416 -5.73 -1.51 27.69
CA VAL A 416 -6.12 -2.44 26.62
C VAL A 416 -5.92 -3.90 27.04
N VAL A 417 -4.75 -4.23 27.60
CA VAL A 417 -4.44 -5.59 28.07
C VAL A 417 -5.38 -6.01 29.20
N SER A 418 -5.69 -5.11 30.13
CA SER A 418 -6.63 -5.36 31.23
C SER A 418 -8.04 -5.64 30.71
N ILE A 419 -8.55 -4.84 29.77
CA ILE A 419 -9.87 -5.02 29.16
C ILE A 419 -9.95 -6.35 28.42
N VAL A 420 -8.95 -6.68 27.61
CA VAL A 420 -8.89 -7.95 26.87
C VAL A 420 -8.93 -9.13 27.84
N THR A 421 -8.11 -9.08 28.89
CA THR A 421 -8.05 -10.14 29.92
C THR A 421 -9.40 -10.30 30.63
N ALA A 422 -10.00 -9.18 31.07
CA ALA A 422 -11.30 -9.19 31.75
C ALA A 422 -12.43 -9.70 30.85
N ALA A 423 -12.34 -9.52 29.53
CA ALA A 423 -13.30 -10.04 28.56
C ALA A 423 -13.09 -11.53 28.21
N GLY A 424 -12.12 -12.21 28.83
CA GLY A 424 -11.80 -13.62 28.55
C GLY A 424 -10.90 -13.83 27.33
N GLY A 425 -10.18 -12.79 26.90
CA GLY A 425 -9.14 -12.87 25.88
C GLY A 425 -7.74 -12.90 26.48
N ARG A 426 -6.77 -13.29 25.65
CA ARG A 426 -5.34 -13.22 25.94
C ARG A 426 -4.65 -12.51 24.80
N VAL A 427 -3.93 -11.42 25.09
CA VAL A 427 -3.05 -10.77 24.13
C VAL A 427 -1.85 -11.70 23.90
N ILE A 428 -1.69 -12.18 22.67
CA ILE A 428 -0.63 -13.11 22.28
C ILE A 428 0.55 -12.42 21.60
N ASP A 429 0.31 -11.25 21.01
CA ASP A 429 1.35 -10.42 20.39
C ASP A 429 0.90 -8.95 20.31
N VAL A 430 1.86 -8.03 20.30
CA VAL A 430 1.63 -6.59 20.12
C VAL A 430 2.70 -6.05 19.19
N VAL A 431 2.28 -5.56 18.03
CA VAL A 431 3.16 -4.87 17.08
C VAL A 431 2.99 -3.38 17.26
N GLU A 432 4.08 -2.66 17.50
CA GLU A 432 4.04 -1.21 17.57
C GLU A 432 4.03 -0.62 16.16
N GLU A 433 3.19 0.39 15.97
CA GLU A 433 2.98 1.04 14.68
C GLU A 433 2.96 2.55 14.87
N TRP A 434 3.63 3.28 13.99
CA TRP A 434 3.57 4.72 14.05
C TRP A 434 2.36 5.26 13.28
N THR A 435 1.67 6.24 13.86
CA THR A 435 0.64 7.03 13.17
C THR A 435 0.98 8.50 13.39
N PRO A 436 0.81 9.41 12.40
CA PRO A 436 1.21 10.80 12.56
C PRO A 436 0.73 11.46 13.87
N GLY A 437 1.68 11.71 14.79
CA GLY A 437 1.44 12.30 16.12
C GLY A 437 1.03 11.32 17.24
N TYR A 438 1.09 10.01 16.99
CA TYR A 438 0.63 8.96 17.89
C TYR A 438 1.50 7.71 17.79
N GLN A 439 1.79 7.08 18.93
CA GLN A 439 2.28 5.70 18.94
C GLN A 439 1.06 4.77 18.99
N SER A 440 0.88 3.97 17.94
CA SER A 440 -0.21 2.99 17.82
C SER A 440 0.29 1.58 18.10
N CYS A 441 -0.63 0.70 18.47
CA CYS A 441 -0.34 -0.71 18.67
C CYS A 441 -1.37 -1.54 17.90
N ARG A 442 -0.89 -2.56 17.19
CA ARG A 442 -1.70 -3.65 16.66
C ARG A 442 -1.64 -4.83 17.61
N TYR A 443 -2.78 -5.14 18.20
CA TYR A 443 -2.94 -6.22 19.16
C TYR A 443 -3.41 -7.48 18.45
N TRP A 444 -2.80 -8.60 18.80
CA TRP A 444 -3.24 -9.94 18.44
C TRP A 444 -3.79 -10.59 19.69
N VAL A 445 -5.04 -11.03 19.63
CA VAL A 445 -5.79 -11.54 20.78
C VAL A 445 -6.38 -12.89 20.44
N ARG A 446 -6.20 -13.85 21.35
CA ARG A 446 -6.88 -15.14 21.32
C ARG A 446 -7.92 -15.21 22.41
N LYS A 447 -9.13 -15.70 22.13
CA LYS A 447 -10.09 -15.99 23.20
C LYS A 447 -9.72 -17.28 23.93
N ASN A 448 -9.83 -17.27 25.26
CA ASN A 448 -9.55 -18.43 26.11
C ASN A 448 -10.56 -19.56 25.92
#